data_AF-A0A413I3V2-F1
#
_entry.id   AF-A0A413I3V2-F1
#
_cell.length_a   1.000
_cell.length_b   1.000
_cell.length_c   1.000
_cell.angle_alpha   90.00
_cell.angle_beta   90.00
_cell.angle_gamma   90.00
#
_symmetry.space_group_name_H-M   'P 1'
#
loop_
_entity.id
_entity.type
_entity.pdbx_description
1 polymer ?
#
loop_
_entity_poly.entity_id
_entity_poly.type
_entity_poly.pdbx_seq_one_letter_code
_entity_poly.pdbx_strand_id
1 'polypeptide(L)'
;MERVNEILQDPLYRTCLSKIAFFERDRIFCGHDMAHFLDVARLAYLFNLEENLKLEKEEIYTAALLHDVGRFVQYEDGTPHQLASLPLAEKLMDRHGYTEEEKARILRAIENHRNREIRDEKSLTGILYRADKMSRSCFGCKAEKECDWSAEKKNLIIEY
;
A
#
# COMPACT_ATOMS: atom_id res chain seq x y z
N MET A 1 6.29 -12.15 11.28
CA MET A 1 6.44 -10.69 11.45
C MET A 1 7.89 -10.22 11.52
N GLU A 2 8.85 -11.13 11.68
CA GLU A 2 10.28 -10.80 11.76
C GLU A 2 10.77 -10.14 10.47
N ARG A 3 10.47 -10.73 9.31
CA ARG A 3 10.88 -10.19 7.99
C ARG A 3 10.30 -8.80 7.73
N VAL A 4 9.06 -8.54 8.17
CA VAL A 4 8.45 -7.21 8.11
C VAL A 4 9.26 -6.18 8.93
N ASN A 5 9.67 -6.54 10.14
CA ASN A 5 10.50 -5.65 10.97
C ASN A 5 11.88 -5.42 10.35
N GLU A 6 12.46 -6.44 9.71
CA GLU A 6 13.71 -6.31 8.98
C GLU A 6 13.59 -5.36 7.78
N ILE A 7 12.51 -5.47 6.99
CA ILE A 7 12.22 -4.54 5.87
C ILE A 7 12.16 -3.09 6.36
N LEU A 8 11.54 -2.82 7.50
CA LEU A 8 11.50 -1.46 8.09
C LEU A 8 12.90 -0.90 8.43
N GLN A 9 13.88 -1.79 8.66
CA GLN A 9 15.27 -1.41 8.91
C GLN A 9 16.12 -1.42 7.63
N ASP A 10 15.66 -2.00 6.53
CA ASP A 10 16.44 -2.13 5.29
C ASP A 10 16.77 -0.74 4.69
N PRO A 11 18.04 -0.48 4.34
CA PRO A 11 18.46 0.81 3.78
C PRO A 11 17.75 1.20 2.47
N LEU A 12 17.42 0.24 1.61
CA LEU A 12 16.67 0.48 0.38
C LEU A 12 15.26 0.96 0.71
N TYR A 13 14.56 0.28 1.62
CA TYR A 13 13.22 0.69 2.03
C TYR A 13 13.23 2.10 2.63
N ARG A 14 14.18 2.39 3.52
CA ARG A 14 14.36 3.74 4.09
C ARG A 14 14.68 4.81 3.06
N THR A 15 15.46 4.46 2.04
CA THR A 15 15.77 5.36 0.93
C THR A 15 14.51 5.68 0.13
N CYS A 16 13.68 4.67 -0.18
CA CYS A 16 12.39 4.88 -0.85
C CYS A 16 11.50 5.83 -0.04
N LEU A 17 11.33 5.59 1.26
CA LEU A 17 10.55 6.48 2.14
C LEU A 17 11.10 7.90 2.18
N SER A 18 12.43 8.06 2.26
CA SER A 18 13.08 9.38 2.29
C SER A 18 12.85 10.14 1.00
N LYS A 19 12.90 9.45 -0.16
CA LYS A 19 12.58 10.06 -1.46
C LYS A 19 11.11 10.46 -1.56
N ILE A 20 10.19 9.59 -1.14
CA ILE A 20 8.75 9.89 -1.13
C ILE A 20 8.50 11.13 -0.26
N ALA A 21 9.02 11.14 0.97
CA ALA A 21 8.90 12.28 1.88
C ALA A 21 9.48 13.58 1.29
N PHE A 22 10.60 13.49 0.56
CA PHE A 22 11.17 14.65 -0.13
C PHE A 22 10.22 15.21 -1.19
N PHE A 23 9.63 14.37 -2.04
CA PHE A 23 8.68 14.81 -3.07
C PHE A 23 7.35 15.28 -2.49
N GLU A 24 6.94 14.75 -1.34
CA GLU A 24 5.64 15.04 -0.71
C GLU A 24 5.72 16.06 0.44
N ARG A 25 6.88 16.66 0.69
CA ARG A 25 7.11 17.60 1.81
C ARG A 25 6.12 18.78 1.87
N ASP A 26 5.66 19.23 0.71
CA ASP A 26 4.72 20.36 0.55
C ASP A 26 3.31 19.89 0.16
N ARG A 27 3.06 18.56 0.18
CA ARG A 27 1.80 17.96 -0.26
C ARG A 27 0.73 18.14 0.82
N ILE A 28 -0.33 18.86 0.49
CA ILE A 28 -1.50 19.08 1.37
C ILE A 28 -2.55 17.95 1.31
N PHE A 29 -2.44 17.07 0.31
CA PHE A 29 -3.32 15.92 0.10
C PHE A 29 -2.79 14.66 0.80
N CYS A 30 -3.58 13.58 0.82
CA CYS A 30 -3.11 12.28 1.31
C CYS A 30 -1.77 11.89 0.68
N GLY A 31 -0.77 11.66 1.54
CA GLY A 31 0.59 11.25 1.17
C GLY A 31 0.81 9.75 1.36
N HIS A 32 2.02 9.31 1.06
CA HIS A 32 2.45 7.91 1.09
C HIS A 32 3.51 7.76 2.19
N ASP A 33 3.07 7.96 3.43
CA ASP A 33 3.90 7.89 4.61
C ASP A 33 3.65 6.60 5.40
N MET A 34 4.34 6.48 6.53
CA MET A 34 4.20 5.30 7.39
C MET A 34 2.80 5.17 8.02
N ALA A 35 2.06 6.27 8.17
CA ALA A 35 0.69 6.20 8.68
C ALA A 35 -0.22 5.54 7.64
N HIS A 36 -0.18 6.01 6.39
CA HIS A 36 -0.92 5.39 5.28
C HIS A 36 -0.62 3.90 5.17
N PHE A 37 0.66 3.52 5.09
CA PHE A 37 1.03 2.11 4.89
C PHE A 37 0.58 1.21 6.05
N LEU A 38 0.63 1.69 7.30
CA LEU A 38 0.14 0.92 8.45
C LEU A 38 -1.38 0.86 8.51
N ASP A 39 -2.09 1.93 8.11
CA ASP A 39 -3.55 1.92 8.04
C ASP A 39 -4.03 0.91 6.98
N VAL A 40 -3.37 0.86 5.82
CA VAL A 40 -3.61 -0.17 4.81
C VAL A 40 -3.33 -1.57 5.37
N ALA A 41 -2.19 -1.78 6.03
CA ALA A 41 -1.85 -3.10 6.60
C ALA A 41 -2.88 -3.58 7.64
N ARG A 42 -3.32 -2.68 8.52
CA ARG A 42 -4.27 -2.97 9.59
C ARG A 42 -5.67 -3.23 9.05
N LEU A 43 -6.14 -2.41 8.12
CA LEU A 43 -7.44 -2.62 7.47
C LEU A 43 -7.46 -3.93 6.67
N ALA A 44 -6.41 -4.20 5.88
CA ALA A 44 -6.31 -5.46 5.15
C ALA A 44 -6.32 -6.68 6.10
N TYR A 45 -5.65 -6.56 7.25
CA TYR A 45 -5.69 -7.61 8.27
C TYR A 45 -7.07 -7.77 8.92
N LEU A 46 -7.82 -6.69 9.14
CA LEU A 46 -9.21 -6.77 9.61
C LEU A 46 -10.10 -7.49 8.59
N PHE A 47 -10.03 -7.14 7.31
CA PHE A 47 -10.78 -7.83 6.26
C PHE A 47 -10.44 -9.32 6.18
N ASN A 48 -9.15 -9.67 6.30
CA ASN A 48 -8.71 -11.06 6.36
C ASN A 48 -9.37 -11.85 7.50
N LEU A 49 -9.55 -11.22 8.67
CA LEU A 49 -10.20 -11.84 9.83
C LEU A 49 -11.71 -11.99 9.63
N GLU A 50 -12.38 -10.94 9.17
CA GLU A 50 -13.85 -10.90 9.05
C GLU A 50 -14.37 -11.78 7.93
N GLU A 51 -13.63 -11.87 6.84
CA GLU A 51 -13.95 -12.76 5.73
C GLU A 51 -13.38 -14.17 5.89
N ASN A 52 -12.65 -14.43 6.98
CA ASN A 52 -12.02 -15.72 7.28
C ASN A 52 -11.16 -16.24 6.11
N LEU A 53 -10.35 -15.36 5.50
CA LEU A 53 -9.54 -15.71 4.31
C LEU A 53 -8.30 -16.54 4.67
N LYS A 54 -7.90 -16.54 5.94
CA LYS A 54 -6.73 -17.28 6.46
C LYS A 54 -5.43 -16.96 5.74
N LEU A 55 -5.29 -15.73 5.26
CA LEU A 55 -4.04 -15.23 4.67
C LEU A 55 -3.02 -14.97 5.78
N GLU A 56 -1.75 -15.21 5.46
CA GLU A 56 -0.65 -14.99 6.38
C GLU A 56 -0.50 -13.51 6.71
N LYS A 57 -0.50 -13.20 8.01
CA LYS A 57 -0.38 -11.81 8.50
C LYS A 57 0.88 -11.12 7.99
N GLU A 58 1.98 -11.86 7.91
CA GLU A 58 3.25 -11.31 7.45
C GLU A 58 3.19 -10.92 5.96
N GLU A 59 2.54 -11.70 5.10
CA GLU A 59 2.34 -11.36 3.68
C GLU A 59 1.47 -10.11 3.51
N ILE A 60 0.39 -9.98 4.30
CA ILE A 60 -0.49 -8.80 4.29
C ILE A 60 0.30 -7.54 4.63
N TYR A 61 1.05 -7.56 5.74
CA TYR A 61 1.85 -6.42 6.15
C TYR A 61 2.95 -6.11 5.13
N THR A 62 3.59 -7.13 4.57
CA THR A 62 4.61 -6.94 3.54
C THR A 62 4.03 -6.26 2.30
N ALA A 63 2.89 -6.74 1.78
CA ALA A 63 2.24 -6.12 0.62
C ALA A 63 1.84 -4.67 0.89
N ALA A 64 1.26 -4.37 2.06
CA ALA A 64 0.88 -3.03 2.44
C ALA A 64 2.06 -2.06 2.62
N LEU A 65 3.19 -2.51 3.19
CA LEU A 65 4.38 -1.67 3.31
C LEU A 65 5.05 -1.40 1.96
N LEU A 66 4.92 -2.33 1.01
CA LEU A 66 5.63 -2.27 -0.26
C LEU A 66 4.81 -1.71 -1.43
N HIS A 67 3.48 -1.61 -1.32
CA HIS A 67 2.64 -1.28 -2.48
C HIS A 67 2.96 0.06 -3.16
N ASP A 68 3.39 1.05 -2.38
CA ASP A 68 3.66 2.41 -2.82
C ASP A 68 5.14 2.83 -2.72
N VAL A 69 6.07 1.89 -2.46
CA VAL A 69 7.50 2.24 -2.33
C VAL A 69 8.10 2.83 -3.61
N GLY A 70 7.50 2.56 -4.77
CA GLY A 70 7.85 3.13 -6.07
C GLY A 70 7.26 4.52 -6.32
N ARG A 71 6.53 5.12 -5.37
CA ARG A 71 5.84 6.40 -5.59
C ARG A 71 6.77 7.55 -5.97
N PHE A 72 8.00 7.57 -5.46
CA PHE A 72 8.98 8.58 -5.85
C PHE A 72 9.34 8.51 -7.34
N VAL A 73 9.34 7.33 -7.95
CA VAL A 73 9.65 7.15 -9.39
C VAL A 73 8.57 7.82 -10.24
N GLN A 74 7.30 7.71 -9.81
CA GLN A 74 6.21 8.42 -10.46
C GLN A 74 6.42 9.93 -10.49
N TYR A 75 7.01 10.49 -9.42
CA TYR A 75 7.36 11.92 -9.38
C TYR A 75 8.58 12.25 -10.24
N GLU A 76 9.55 11.33 -10.36
CA GLU A 76 10.78 11.52 -11.15
C GLU A 76 10.53 11.46 -12.67
N ASP A 77 9.74 10.50 -13.15
CA ASP A 77 9.60 10.24 -14.59
C ASP A 77 8.18 9.89 -15.08
N GLY A 78 7.19 9.87 -14.19
CA GLY A 78 5.79 9.57 -14.53
C GLY A 78 5.44 8.08 -14.59
N THR A 79 6.38 7.16 -14.33
CA THR A 79 6.10 5.72 -14.27
C THR A 79 5.00 5.44 -13.23
N PRO A 80 3.95 4.66 -13.57
CA PRO A 80 2.91 4.33 -12.60
C PRO A 80 3.49 3.63 -11.36
N HIS A 81 3.21 4.16 -10.16
CA HIS A 81 3.86 3.71 -8.92
C HIS A 81 3.64 2.22 -8.65
N GLN A 82 2.49 1.65 -9.01
CA GLN A 82 2.24 0.21 -8.84
C GLN A 82 3.19 -0.67 -9.64
N LEU A 83 3.73 -0.18 -10.77
CA LEU A 83 4.74 -0.86 -11.58
C LEU A 83 6.15 -0.57 -11.08
N ALA A 84 6.41 0.69 -10.69
CA ALA A 84 7.70 1.09 -10.12
C ALA A 84 7.99 0.40 -8.77
N SER A 85 6.95 0.06 -8.01
CA SER A 85 7.07 -0.67 -6.74
C SER A 85 7.51 -2.12 -6.95
N LEU A 86 7.21 -2.76 -8.08
CA LEU A 86 7.49 -4.19 -8.30
C LEU A 86 8.98 -4.56 -8.17
N PRO A 87 9.92 -3.94 -8.92
CA PRO A 87 11.34 -4.30 -8.81
C PRO A 87 11.95 -3.94 -7.44
N LEU A 88 11.40 -2.94 -6.76
CA LEU A 88 11.82 -2.56 -5.41
C LEU A 88 11.34 -3.58 -4.37
N ALA A 89 10.07 -3.98 -4.47
CA ALA A 89 9.44 -4.95 -3.59
C ALA A 89 10.08 -6.33 -3.74
N GLU A 90 10.30 -6.78 -4.97
CA GLU A 90 10.99 -8.06 -5.26
C GLU A 90 12.38 -8.08 -4.62
N LYS A 91 13.18 -7.04 -4.85
CA LYS A 91 14.53 -6.91 -4.28
C LYS A 91 14.55 -6.88 -2.75
N LEU A 92 13.57 -6.24 -2.12
CA LEU A 92 13.44 -6.25 -0.66
C LEU A 92 13.08 -7.65 -0.16
N MET A 93 12.12 -8.33 -0.79
CA MET A 93 11.72 -9.68 -0.42
C MET A 93 12.85 -10.71 -0.62
N ASP A 94 13.66 -10.58 -1.67
CA ASP A 94 14.84 -11.42 -1.89
C ASP A 94 15.86 -11.33 -0.74
N ARG A 95 16.09 -10.12 -0.22
CA ARG A 95 17.03 -9.88 0.89
C ARG A 95 16.59 -10.50 2.20
N HIS A 96 15.28 -10.69 2.37
CA HIS A 96 14.66 -11.15 3.62
C HIS A 96 14.07 -12.56 3.52
N GLY A 97 14.47 -13.33 2.50
CA GLY A 97 14.19 -14.77 2.44
C GLY A 97 12.73 -15.14 2.21
N TYR A 98 12.00 -14.35 1.42
CA TYR A 98 10.68 -14.75 0.93
C TYR A 98 10.80 -15.79 -0.19
N THR A 99 9.90 -16.78 -0.21
CA THR A 99 9.87 -17.77 -1.29
C THR A 99 9.30 -17.17 -2.57
N GLU A 100 9.53 -17.82 -3.71
CA GLU A 100 8.97 -17.40 -5.00
C GLU A 100 7.43 -17.34 -4.96
N GLU A 101 6.78 -18.26 -4.26
CA GLU A 101 5.33 -18.29 -4.13
C GLU A 101 4.79 -17.13 -3.28
N GLU A 102 5.47 -16.79 -2.18
CA GLU A 102 5.13 -15.63 -1.35
C GLU A 102 5.31 -14.33 -2.17
N LYS A 103 6.46 -14.19 -2.84
CA LYS A 103 6.75 -13.04 -3.70
C LYS A 103 5.71 -12.88 -4.80
N ALA A 104 5.34 -13.95 -5.50
CA ALA A 104 4.35 -13.90 -6.57
C ALA A 104 2.99 -13.39 -6.08
N ARG A 105 2.53 -13.83 -4.89
CA ARG A 105 1.28 -13.34 -4.28
C ARG A 105 1.36 -11.87 -3.92
N ILE A 106 2.45 -11.44 -3.28
CA ILE A 106 2.66 -10.05 -2.86
C ILE A 106 2.78 -9.12 -4.08
N LEU A 107 3.60 -9.48 -5.07
CA LEU A 107 3.78 -8.70 -6.30
C LEU A 107 2.48 -8.57 -7.09
N ARG A 108 1.67 -9.63 -7.19
CA ARG A 108 0.34 -9.54 -7.82
C ARG A 108 -0.55 -8.53 -7.09
N ALA A 109 -0.53 -8.53 -5.75
CA ALA A 109 -1.29 -7.57 -4.96
C ALA A 109 -0.84 -6.13 -5.22
N ILE A 110 0.48 -5.89 -5.22
CA ILE A 110 1.07 -4.58 -5.50
C ILE A 110 0.73 -4.11 -6.91
N GLU A 111 0.90 -4.95 -7.93
CA GLU A 111 0.60 -4.58 -9.33
C GLU A 111 -0.86 -4.15 -9.51
N ASN A 112 -1.78 -4.81 -8.80
CA ASN A 112 -3.22 -4.66 -8.99
C ASN A 112 -3.93 -3.77 -7.95
N HIS A 113 -3.21 -3.12 -7.02
CA HIS A 113 -3.87 -2.30 -5.96
C HIS A 113 -4.61 -1.05 -6.50
N ARG A 114 -4.50 -0.77 -7.80
CA ARG A 114 -5.29 0.26 -8.51
C ARG A 114 -6.35 -0.32 -9.45
N ASN A 115 -6.38 -1.63 -9.66
CA ASN A 115 -7.33 -2.29 -10.54
C ASN A 115 -8.68 -2.43 -9.81
N ARG A 116 -9.72 -1.79 -10.34
CA ARG A 116 -11.06 -1.83 -9.73
C ARG A 116 -11.74 -3.20 -9.90
N GLU A 117 -11.35 -3.98 -10.91
CA GLU A 117 -11.98 -5.27 -11.22
C GLU A 117 -11.73 -6.31 -10.12
N ILE A 118 -10.64 -6.16 -9.35
CA ILE A 118 -10.28 -7.08 -8.27
C ILE A 118 -10.87 -6.72 -6.91
N ARG A 119 -11.70 -5.66 -6.82
CA ARG A 119 -12.26 -5.16 -5.55
C ARG A 119 -12.94 -6.26 -4.74
N ASP A 120 -13.69 -7.13 -5.42
CA ASP A 120 -14.52 -8.15 -4.80
C ASP A 120 -13.79 -9.51 -4.68
N GLU A 121 -12.50 -9.57 -5.04
CA GLU A 121 -11.70 -10.77 -4.84
C GLU A 121 -11.47 -11.05 -3.34
N LYS A 122 -11.71 -12.31 -2.94
CA LYS A 122 -11.40 -12.85 -1.62
C LYS A 122 -9.95 -13.34 -1.56
N SER A 123 -9.02 -12.42 -1.83
CA SER A 123 -7.58 -12.69 -1.97
C SER A 123 -6.76 -11.53 -1.36
N LEU A 124 -5.44 -11.74 -1.21
CA LEU A 124 -4.51 -10.67 -0.80
C LEU A 124 -4.64 -9.42 -1.68
N THR A 125 -4.82 -9.62 -2.99
CA THR A 125 -4.99 -8.54 -3.96
C THR A 125 -6.27 -7.73 -3.72
N GLY A 126 -7.40 -8.41 -3.49
CA GLY A 126 -8.68 -7.76 -3.24
C GLY A 126 -8.71 -6.99 -1.91
N ILE A 127 -8.20 -7.58 -0.82
CA ILE A 127 -8.16 -6.89 0.48
C ILE A 127 -7.19 -5.70 0.47
N LEU A 128 -6.05 -5.80 -0.23
CA LEU A 128 -5.08 -4.71 -0.31
C LEU A 128 -5.67 -3.51 -1.06
N TYR A 129 -6.35 -3.75 -2.19
CA TYR A 129 -7.06 -2.70 -2.91
C TYR A 129 -8.09 -2.00 -2.02
N ARG A 130 -8.95 -2.78 -1.34
CA ARG A 130 -10.00 -2.21 -0.48
C ARG A 130 -9.39 -1.41 0.66
N ALA A 131 -8.36 -1.95 1.32
CA ALA A 131 -7.68 -1.29 2.42
C ALA A 131 -7.01 0.03 2.00
N ASP A 132 -6.34 0.07 0.85
CA ASP A 132 -5.75 1.31 0.29
C ASP A 132 -6.81 2.37 -0.03
N LYS A 133 -7.99 1.97 -0.52
CA LYS A 133 -9.06 2.95 -0.75
C LYS A 133 -9.72 3.41 0.55
N MET A 134 -9.90 2.51 1.51
CA MET A 134 -10.63 2.77 2.76
C MET A 134 -9.77 3.44 3.84
N SER A 135 -8.43 3.41 3.75
CA SER A 135 -7.52 4.03 4.73
C SER A 135 -7.64 5.55 4.83
N ARG A 136 -8.31 6.19 3.88
CA ARG A 136 -8.29 7.64 3.72
C ARG A 136 -9.31 8.30 4.64
N SER A 137 -8.86 9.25 5.46
CA SER A 137 -9.71 9.94 6.43
C SER A 137 -10.40 11.18 5.85
N CYS A 138 -11.09 11.06 4.70
CA CYS A 138 -11.65 12.21 3.99
C CYS A 138 -12.65 13.01 4.84
N PHE A 139 -13.43 12.34 5.70
CA PHE A 139 -14.36 12.96 6.67
C PHE A 139 -13.70 14.00 7.60
N GLY A 140 -12.38 13.94 7.80
CA GLY A 140 -11.61 14.89 8.62
C GLY A 140 -10.57 15.68 7.83
N CYS A 141 -10.56 15.60 6.50
CA CYS A 141 -9.52 16.21 5.67
C CYS A 141 -9.74 17.71 5.50
N LYS A 142 -8.75 18.52 5.92
CA LYS A 142 -8.81 19.99 5.77
C LYS A 142 -8.74 20.47 4.32
N ALA A 143 -8.08 19.69 3.45
CA ALA A 143 -7.92 19.98 2.02
C ALA A 143 -8.99 19.30 1.14
N GLU A 144 -10.09 18.82 1.74
CA GLU A 144 -11.15 18.07 1.04
C GLU A 144 -11.69 18.83 -0.18
N LYS A 145 -11.91 20.14 -0.04
CA LYS A 145 -12.46 21.01 -1.08
C LYS A 145 -11.52 21.21 -2.26
N GLU A 146 -10.21 21.11 -2.05
CA GLU A 146 -9.20 21.20 -3.11
C GLU A 146 -8.88 19.82 -3.74
N CYS A 147 -9.42 18.73 -3.20
CA CYS A 147 -9.10 17.38 -3.65
C CYS A 147 -9.82 17.01 -4.95
N ASP A 148 -9.03 16.59 -5.96
CA ASP A 148 -9.50 16.20 -7.29
C ASP A 148 -10.33 14.90 -7.34
N TRP A 149 -10.46 14.18 -6.24
CA TRP A 149 -11.33 13.01 -6.21
C TRP A 149 -12.79 13.42 -6.22
N SER A 150 -13.60 12.65 -6.95
CA SER A 150 -15.04 12.80 -6.91
C SER A 150 -15.58 12.44 -5.53
N ALA A 151 -16.76 12.96 -5.18
CA ALA A 151 -17.38 12.73 -3.88
C ALA A 151 -17.56 11.21 -3.61
N GLU A 152 -17.85 10.40 -4.63
CA GLU A 152 -18.03 8.95 -4.49
C GLU A 152 -16.73 8.20 -4.17
N LYS A 153 -15.55 8.82 -4.37
CA LYS A 153 -14.25 8.24 -4.02
C LYS A 153 -13.76 8.70 -2.64
N LYS A 154 -14.37 9.73 -2.06
CA LYS A 154 -14.00 10.29 -0.76
C LYS A 154 -14.72 9.51 0.35
N ASN A 155 -13.97 9.10 1.37
CA ASN A 155 -14.53 8.43 2.55
C ASN A 155 -15.12 9.49 3.50
N LEU A 156 -16.31 10.01 3.16
CA LEU A 156 -17.02 11.05 3.94
C LEU A 156 -17.85 10.47 5.08
N ILE A 157 -18.09 9.17 5.06
CA ILE A 157 -18.73 8.38 6.10
C ILE A 157 -17.87 7.12 6.33
N ILE A 158 -18.04 6.50 7.50
CA ILE A 158 -17.42 5.21 7.79
C ILE A 158 -18.32 4.12 7.25
N GLU A 159 -17.79 3.30 6.34
CA GLU A 159 -18.47 2.13 5.75
C GLU A 159 -17.76 0.86 6.20
N TYR A 160 -18.54 -0.17 6.53
CA TYR A 160 -18.04 -1.45 7.01
C TYR A 160 -19.00 -2.59 6.62
#